data_AF-A0AAV4YXW9-F1
#
_entry.id   AF-A0AAV4YXW9-F1
#
_cell.length_a   1.000
_cell.length_b   1.000
_cell.length_c   1.000
_cell.angle_alpha   90.00
_cell.angle_beta   90.00
_cell.angle_gamma   90.00
#
_symmetry.space_group_name_H-M   'P 1'
#
loop_
_entity.id
_entity.type
_entity.pdbx_description
1 polymer ?
#
loop_
_entity_poly.entity_id
_entity_poly.type
_entity_poly.pdbx_seq_one_letter_code
_entity_poly.pdbx_strand_id
1 'polypeptide(L)'
;MQIYLARNNQQAGPYTLEQLNQMLASQQVLLTDLAWHQGMSEWKALGELTQGKLVYEPQGYVSTPPAPEHSPFQNTDYTATNTSRPNSALSNSRTQATKNELASINQRALAKIIDMLLWLPAAALPSFFLSADQFEQLSGLQQKMQTATTSDQAIQLQTELFQLIPMQAWQAMAIYLLIMLGIQAFLLAKTGQSIGKRLTKIKIVDAESNEKVSLMRVFTIRSIIFIILNMMFMPFITILDYGFAFGAKRQALHDKLAKTKVVKQ
;
A
#
# COMPACT_ATOMS: atom_id res chain seq x y z
N MET A 1 -20.52 -29.24 23.20
CA MET A 1 -19.64 -28.18 23.76
C MET A 1 -19.79 -26.93 22.91
N GLN A 2 -19.57 -25.75 23.51
CA GLN A 2 -19.61 -24.46 22.82
C GLN A 2 -18.18 -23.95 22.63
N ILE A 3 -17.81 -23.71 21.38
CA ILE A 3 -16.46 -23.29 20.99
C ILE A 3 -16.54 -21.87 20.46
N TYR A 4 -15.70 -20.99 20.97
CA TYR A 4 -15.52 -19.64 20.47
C TYR A 4 -14.24 -19.58 19.66
N LEU A 5 -14.27 -18.83 18.55
CA LEU A 5 -13.14 -18.60 17.67
C LEU A 5 -12.77 -17.13 17.70
N ALA A 6 -11.47 -16.83 17.60
CA ALA A 6 -10.97 -15.48 17.50
C ALA A 6 -9.92 -15.34 16.42
N ARG A 7 -10.07 -14.28 15.61
CA ARG A 7 -9.12 -13.88 14.56
C ARG A 7 -9.09 -12.35 14.50
N ASN A 8 -7.90 -11.75 14.51
CA ASN A 8 -7.72 -10.28 14.44
C ASN A 8 -8.56 -9.51 15.49
N ASN A 9 -8.55 -9.94 16.75
CA ASN A 9 -9.32 -9.34 17.85
C ASN A 9 -10.86 -9.37 17.69
N GLN A 10 -11.39 -10.10 16.71
CA GLN A 10 -12.83 -10.37 16.59
C GLN A 10 -13.13 -11.78 17.07
N GLN A 11 -14.12 -11.90 17.96
CA GLN A 11 -14.61 -13.18 18.48
C GLN A 11 -15.91 -13.57 17.76
N ALA A 12 -16.05 -14.85 17.44
CA ALA A 12 -17.24 -15.43 16.85
C ALA A 12 -17.60 -16.73 17.59
N GLY A 13 -18.90 -17.05 17.62
CA GLY A 13 -19.44 -18.23 18.30
C GLY A 13 -20.60 -17.87 19.24
N PRO A 14 -21.11 -18.86 20.00
CA PRO A 14 -20.58 -20.21 20.14
C PRO A 14 -20.88 -21.12 18.93
N TYR A 15 -19.88 -21.90 18.52
CA TYR A 15 -20.00 -22.98 17.52
C TYR A 15 -20.04 -24.35 18.18
N THR A 16 -20.69 -25.30 17.52
CA THR A 16 -20.59 -26.72 17.92
C THR A 16 -19.28 -27.33 17.42
N LEU A 17 -18.88 -28.48 17.98
CA LEU A 17 -17.71 -29.22 17.52
C LEU A 17 -17.83 -29.62 16.04
N GLU A 18 -19.03 -30.02 15.62
CA GLU A 18 -19.30 -30.42 14.23
C GLU A 18 -19.20 -29.24 13.27
N GLN A 19 -19.75 -28.08 13.65
CA GLN A 19 -19.59 -26.84 12.87
C GLN A 19 -18.13 -26.43 12.77
N LEU A 20 -17.35 -26.55 13.86
CA LEU A 20 -15.91 -26.29 13.82
C LEU A 20 -15.20 -27.23 12.84
N ASN A 21 -15.49 -28.52 12.89
CA ASN A 21 -14.87 -29.51 11.99
C ASN A 21 -15.29 -29.30 10.53
N GLN A 22 -16.52 -28.88 10.27
CA GLN A 22 -16.95 -28.46 8.93
C GLN A 22 -16.20 -27.19 8.47
N MET A 23 -16.01 -26.21 9.34
CA MET A 23 -15.27 -24.98 9.04
C MET A 23 -13.76 -25.22 8.82
N LEU A 24 -13.18 -26.20 9.53
CA LEU A 24 -11.81 -26.66 9.29
C LEU A 24 -11.69 -27.41 7.96
N ALA A 25 -12.66 -28.28 7.64
CA ALA A 25 -12.70 -29.02 6.38
C ALA A 25 -12.92 -28.10 5.16
N SER A 26 -13.73 -27.06 5.30
CA SER A 26 -13.97 -26.04 4.27
C SER A 26 -12.88 -24.97 4.19
N GLN A 27 -11.88 -25.01 5.09
CA GLN A 27 -10.82 -24.02 5.24
C GLN A 27 -11.32 -22.58 5.52
N GLN A 28 -12.55 -22.44 6.01
CA GLN A 28 -13.10 -21.17 6.48
C GLN A 28 -12.37 -20.68 7.75
N VAL A 29 -11.93 -21.64 8.56
CA VAL A 29 -11.14 -21.46 9.78
C VAL A 29 -9.76 -22.09 9.56
N LEU A 30 -8.71 -21.43 10.04
CA LEU A 30 -7.31 -21.80 9.85
C LEU A 30 -6.73 -22.35 11.15
N LEU A 31 -5.71 -23.20 11.06
CA LEU A 31 -4.99 -23.74 12.22
C LEU A 31 -4.30 -22.65 13.06
N THR A 32 -4.09 -21.46 12.50
CA THR A 32 -3.55 -20.29 13.22
C THR A 32 -4.59 -19.52 14.02
N ASP A 33 -5.88 -19.83 13.86
CA ASP A 33 -6.93 -19.13 14.61
C ASP A 33 -6.95 -19.58 16.05
N LEU A 34 -7.32 -18.66 16.93
CA LEU A 34 -7.48 -18.96 18.34
C LEU A 34 -8.85 -19.57 18.58
N ALA A 35 -8.89 -20.63 19.37
CA ALA A 35 -10.10 -21.25 19.86
C ALA A 35 -10.08 -21.31 21.38
N TRP A 36 -11.27 -21.16 21.97
CA TRP A 36 -11.49 -21.34 23.38
C TRP A 36 -12.82 -22.06 23.59
N HIS A 37 -12.84 -22.98 24.54
CA HIS A 37 -14.08 -23.58 25.02
C HIS A 37 -14.03 -23.74 26.53
N GLN A 38 -15.20 -23.99 27.12
CA GLN A 38 -15.32 -24.22 28.55
C GLN A 38 -14.39 -25.35 29.00
N GLY A 39 -13.54 -25.09 30.00
CA GLY A 39 -12.50 -25.99 30.49
C GLY A 39 -11.06 -25.56 30.13
N MET A 40 -10.88 -24.55 29.28
CA MET A 40 -9.57 -23.98 28.96
C MET A 40 -9.26 -22.75 29.81
N SER A 41 -8.04 -22.65 30.32
CA SER A 41 -7.55 -21.49 31.07
C SER A 41 -7.24 -20.29 30.18
N GLU A 42 -6.91 -20.53 28.91
CA GLU A 42 -6.52 -19.50 27.94
C GLU A 42 -6.92 -19.90 26.51
N TRP A 43 -6.91 -18.92 25.60
CA TRP A 43 -7.12 -19.15 24.18
C TRP A 43 -5.93 -19.88 23.58
N LYS A 44 -6.18 -20.91 22.78
CA LYS A 44 -5.13 -21.70 22.12
C LYS A 44 -5.31 -21.72 20.62
N ALA A 45 -4.21 -21.82 19.87
CA ALA A 45 -4.29 -21.96 18.42
C ALA A 45 -4.92 -23.31 18.05
N LEU A 46 -5.79 -23.33 17.05
CA LEU A 46 -6.43 -24.57 16.59
C LEU A 46 -5.42 -25.64 16.19
N GLY A 47 -4.30 -25.26 15.58
CA GLY A 47 -3.21 -26.19 15.23
C GLY A 47 -2.57 -26.85 16.44
N GLU A 48 -2.53 -26.19 17.60
CA GLU A 48 -2.06 -26.79 18.86
C GLU A 48 -3.10 -27.78 19.40
N LEU A 49 -4.40 -27.43 19.30
CA LEU A 49 -5.50 -28.26 19.77
C LEU A 49 -5.75 -29.50 18.91
N THR A 50 -5.55 -29.40 17.61
CA THR A 50 -5.76 -30.49 16.64
C THR A 50 -4.48 -31.25 16.31
N GLN A 51 -3.33 -30.88 16.91
CA GLN A 51 -2.01 -31.44 16.59
C GLN A 51 -1.70 -31.35 15.08
N GLY A 52 -2.06 -30.21 14.46
CA GLY A 52 -1.84 -29.93 13.04
C GLY A 52 -2.85 -30.58 12.09
N LYS A 53 -3.88 -31.28 12.58
CA LYS A 53 -4.93 -31.88 11.75
C LYS A 53 -6.08 -30.89 11.49
N LEU A 54 -6.81 -31.05 10.38
CA LEU A 54 -8.01 -30.26 10.08
C LEU A 54 -9.27 -30.82 10.77
N VAL A 55 -9.11 -31.52 11.89
CA VAL A 55 -10.20 -32.10 12.67
C VAL A 55 -9.84 -31.94 14.15
N TYR A 56 -10.79 -31.44 14.93
CA TYR A 56 -10.69 -31.34 16.38
C TYR A 56 -11.47 -32.47 17.05
N GLU A 57 -10.77 -33.25 17.88
CA GLU A 57 -11.31 -34.37 18.65
C GLU A 57 -10.91 -34.22 20.13
N PRO A 58 -11.70 -33.49 20.92
CA PRO A 58 -11.45 -33.36 22.35
C PRO A 58 -11.70 -34.70 23.07
N GLN A 59 -10.77 -35.10 23.93
CA GLN A 59 -10.84 -36.32 24.73
C GLN A 59 -12.06 -36.27 25.67
N GLY A 60 -12.97 -37.25 25.56
CA GLY A 60 -14.11 -37.41 26.47
C GLY A 60 -15.43 -36.73 26.05
N TYR A 61 -15.56 -36.23 24.82
CA TYR A 61 -16.80 -35.65 24.32
C TYR A 61 -17.74 -36.70 23.71
N VAL A 62 -18.98 -36.78 24.20
CA VAL A 62 -20.08 -37.56 23.59
C VAL A 62 -21.11 -36.59 22.98
N SER A 63 -21.42 -36.77 21.70
CA SER A 63 -22.34 -35.92 20.94
C SER A 63 -23.80 -36.11 21.39
N THR A 64 -24.50 -35.02 21.70
CA THR A 64 -25.97 -34.98 21.77
C THR A 64 -26.57 -34.37 20.48
N PRO A 65 -27.79 -34.77 20.07
CA PRO A 65 -28.38 -34.38 18.78
C PRO A 65 -28.70 -32.87 18.64
N PRO A 66 -28.84 -32.34 17.41
CA PRO A 66 -28.79 -30.90 17.13
C PRO A 66 -30.13 -30.18 17.39
N ALA A 67 -30.05 -29.03 18.05
CA ALA A 67 -31.10 -28.02 18.09
C ALA A 67 -30.95 -27.06 16.88
N PRO A 68 -32.04 -26.46 16.37
CA PRO A 68 -32.11 -25.95 15.00
C PRO A 68 -31.18 -24.77 14.70
N GLU A 69 -30.79 -24.74 13.43
CA GLU A 69 -29.86 -23.82 12.78
C GLU A 69 -30.20 -22.34 13.05
N HIS A 70 -29.27 -21.64 13.67
CA HIS A 70 -29.19 -20.18 13.61
C HIS A 70 -27.86 -19.80 12.95
N SER A 71 -27.94 -19.25 11.73
CA SER A 71 -26.84 -18.54 11.08
C SER A 71 -26.70 -17.15 11.70
N PRO A 72 -25.57 -16.76 12.33
CA PRO A 72 -25.43 -15.44 12.92
C PRO A 72 -24.52 -14.57 12.06
N PHE A 73 -24.96 -14.19 10.85
CA PHE A 73 -24.49 -12.99 10.13
C PHE A 73 -25.62 -12.44 9.25
N GLN A 74 -26.74 -12.06 9.85
CA GLN A 74 -27.73 -11.19 9.20
C GLN A 74 -27.78 -9.85 9.93
N ASN A 75 -27.62 -8.78 9.14
CA ASN A 75 -27.67 -7.39 9.57
C ASN A 75 -29.05 -7.06 10.14
N THR A 76 -29.13 -6.69 11.41
CA THR A 76 -30.31 -6.03 11.97
C THR A 76 -30.20 -4.53 11.74
N ASP A 77 -30.84 -4.05 10.67
CA ASP A 77 -31.40 -2.70 10.60
C ASP A 77 -32.56 -2.62 11.59
N TYR A 78 -32.47 -1.68 12.53
CA TYR A 78 -33.58 -1.36 13.43
C TYR A 78 -34.60 -0.51 12.67
N THR A 79 -35.82 -1.04 12.45
CA THR A 79 -37.03 -0.21 12.33
C THR A 79 -38.25 -0.99 12.82
N ALA A 80 -38.71 -0.66 14.03
CA ALA A 80 -40.10 -0.81 14.42
C ALA A 80 -40.41 0.26 15.47
N THR A 81 -41.24 1.24 15.12
CA THR A 81 -42.58 1.42 15.71
C THR A 81 -43.19 2.73 15.23
N ASN A 82 -44.32 2.60 14.52
CA ASN A 82 -45.30 3.66 14.40
C ASN A 82 -45.82 3.99 15.80
N THR A 83 -45.56 5.19 16.28
CA THR A 83 -46.41 5.87 17.26
C THR A 83 -46.55 7.32 16.82
N SER A 84 -47.79 7.75 16.69
CA SER A 84 -48.22 9.06 16.20
C SER A 84 -47.92 10.18 17.20
N ARG A 85 -47.14 11.19 16.79
CA ARG A 85 -47.37 12.65 16.97
C ARG A 85 -46.19 13.49 16.36
N PRO A 86 -46.40 14.79 16.08
CA PRO A 86 -45.97 15.39 14.81
C PRO A 86 -44.63 16.15 14.83
N ASN A 87 -44.08 16.30 13.62
CA ASN A 87 -43.12 17.31 13.13
C ASN A 87 -41.92 17.68 13.99
N SER A 88 -40.71 17.35 13.50
CA SER A 88 -39.73 18.38 13.11
C SER A 88 -38.46 17.80 12.49
N ALA A 89 -38.12 18.34 11.31
CA ALA A 89 -36.78 18.59 10.78
C ALA A 89 -35.86 17.40 10.41
N LEU A 90 -35.81 17.18 9.10
CA LEU A 90 -34.62 16.89 8.29
C LEU A 90 -33.29 16.79 9.04
N SER A 91 -32.67 15.62 8.99
CA SER A 91 -31.21 15.47 9.01
C SER A 91 -30.83 14.24 8.19
N ASN A 92 -30.61 14.47 6.90
CA ASN A 92 -29.97 13.53 5.97
C ASN A 92 -28.52 13.29 6.41
N SER A 93 -28.28 12.30 7.28
CA SER A 93 -26.95 11.75 7.49
C SER A 93 -26.70 10.67 6.44
N ARG A 94 -26.20 11.12 5.28
CA ARG A 94 -25.73 10.26 4.20
C ARG A 94 -24.37 9.67 4.61
N THR A 95 -24.38 8.59 5.41
CA THR A 95 -23.16 7.81 5.71
C THR A 95 -22.82 6.98 4.47
N GLN A 96 -22.07 7.60 3.57
CA GLN A 96 -21.55 6.97 2.36
C GLN A 96 -20.44 6.00 2.77
N ALA A 97 -20.78 4.71 2.96
CA ALA A 97 -19.79 3.65 3.04
C ALA A 97 -19.08 3.55 1.68
N THR A 98 -17.93 4.20 1.56
CA THR A 98 -17.06 4.09 0.38
C THR A 98 -16.57 2.65 0.26
N LYS A 99 -17.22 1.86 -0.60
CA LYS A 99 -16.67 0.60 -1.10
C LYS A 99 -15.26 0.92 -1.62
N ASN A 100 -14.22 0.36 -1.00
CA ASN A 100 -12.81 0.64 -1.33
C ASN A 100 -12.50 0.17 -2.77
N GLU A 101 -12.85 0.99 -3.75
CA GLU A 101 -12.60 0.72 -5.15
C GLU A 101 -11.11 0.93 -5.44
N LEU A 102 -10.48 -0.07 -6.06
CA LEU A 102 -9.10 0.04 -6.51
C LEU A 102 -8.98 1.20 -7.51
N ALA A 103 -7.96 2.04 -7.32
CA ALA A 103 -7.67 3.12 -8.26
C ALA A 103 -7.45 2.55 -9.67
N SER A 104 -8.00 3.22 -10.68
CA SER A 104 -7.79 2.84 -12.08
C SER A 104 -6.32 3.01 -12.47
N ILE A 105 -5.88 2.25 -13.47
CA ILE A 105 -4.50 2.32 -13.99
C ILE A 105 -4.22 3.74 -14.51
N ASN A 106 -5.19 4.36 -15.19
CA ASN A 106 -5.05 5.72 -15.72
C ASN A 106 -4.88 6.76 -14.62
N GLN A 107 -5.63 6.69 -13.51
CA GLN A 107 -5.45 7.61 -12.37
C GLN A 107 -4.07 7.46 -11.72
N ARG A 108 -3.55 6.22 -11.66
CA ARG A 108 -2.20 5.93 -11.15
C ARG A 108 -1.12 6.48 -12.08
N ALA A 109 -1.29 6.29 -13.39
CA ALA A 109 -0.38 6.82 -14.41
C ALA A 109 -0.35 8.36 -14.37
N LEU A 110 -1.51 9.02 -14.32
CA LEU A 110 -1.61 10.48 -14.18
C LEU A 110 -0.93 10.97 -12.88
N ALA A 111 -1.16 10.28 -11.76
CA ALA A 111 -0.48 10.63 -10.51
C ALA A 111 1.04 10.54 -10.65
N LYS A 112 1.55 9.49 -11.31
CA LYS A 112 2.99 9.33 -11.55
C LYS A 112 3.54 10.39 -12.48
N ILE A 113 2.80 10.78 -13.53
CA ILE A 113 3.20 11.87 -14.43
C ILE A 113 3.34 13.17 -13.63
N ILE A 114 2.36 13.50 -12.80
CA ILE A 114 2.42 14.70 -11.96
C ILE A 114 3.61 14.63 -10.99
N ASP A 115 3.82 13.50 -10.33
CA ASP A 115 4.97 13.33 -9.44
C ASP A 115 6.31 13.40 -10.21
N MET A 116 6.36 12.98 -11.48
CA MET A 116 7.53 13.09 -12.36
C MET A 116 7.79 14.53 -12.80
N LEU A 117 6.75 15.35 -13.00
CA LEU A 117 6.90 16.77 -13.30
C LEU A 117 7.60 17.54 -12.17
N LEU A 118 7.51 17.07 -10.92
CA LEU A 118 8.25 17.62 -9.79
C LEU A 118 9.77 17.42 -9.90
N TRP A 119 10.25 16.59 -10.83
CA TRP A 119 11.69 16.44 -11.08
C TRP A 119 12.21 17.41 -12.14
N LEU A 120 11.33 18.02 -12.95
CA LEU A 120 11.73 18.97 -13.98
C LEU A 120 12.44 20.21 -13.42
N PRO A 121 11.99 20.83 -12.31
CA PRO A 121 12.72 21.95 -11.73
C PRO A 121 14.11 21.53 -11.24
N ALA A 122 14.29 20.31 -10.72
CA ALA A 122 15.61 19.82 -10.34
C ALA A 122 16.55 19.75 -11.56
N ALA A 123 16.05 19.25 -12.71
CA ALA A 123 16.83 19.20 -13.94
C ALA A 123 17.12 20.58 -14.55
N ALA A 124 16.19 21.52 -14.42
CA ALA A 124 16.34 22.87 -14.96
C ALA A 124 17.15 23.80 -14.04
N LEU A 125 17.15 23.58 -12.72
CA LEU A 125 17.76 24.46 -11.74
C LEU A 125 19.21 24.85 -12.05
N PRO A 126 20.10 23.92 -12.47
CA PRO A 126 21.46 24.28 -12.79
C PRO A 126 21.59 25.32 -13.90
N SER A 127 20.70 25.35 -14.89
CA SER A 127 20.80 26.27 -16.03
C SER A 127 20.66 27.73 -15.63
N PHE A 128 19.96 28.04 -14.53
CA PHE A 128 19.83 29.41 -14.00
C PHE A 128 21.11 29.95 -13.38
N PHE A 129 22.11 29.09 -13.12
CA PHE A 129 23.39 29.47 -12.51
C PHE A 129 24.56 29.41 -13.51
N LEU A 130 24.33 28.90 -14.72
CA LEU A 130 25.37 28.82 -15.75
C LEU A 130 25.59 30.17 -16.42
N SER A 131 26.85 30.52 -16.66
CA SER A 131 27.21 31.67 -17.51
C SER A 131 27.11 31.33 -19.01
N ALA A 132 27.17 32.35 -19.87
CA ALA A 132 27.16 32.16 -21.32
C ALA A 132 28.32 31.25 -21.79
N ASP A 133 29.53 31.46 -21.26
CA ASP A 133 30.71 30.65 -21.59
C ASP A 133 30.54 29.18 -21.15
N GLN A 134 29.98 28.95 -19.96
CA GLN A 134 29.71 27.60 -19.47
C GLN A 134 28.66 26.88 -20.33
N PHE A 135 27.69 27.62 -20.87
CA PHE A 135 26.69 27.06 -21.76
C PHE A 135 27.29 26.61 -23.10
N GLU A 136 28.20 27.41 -23.69
CA GLU A 136 28.95 27.00 -24.88
C GLU A 136 29.80 25.75 -24.59
N GLN A 137 30.52 25.72 -23.47
CA GLN A 137 31.31 24.56 -23.06
C GLN A 137 30.44 23.31 -22.87
N LEU A 138 29.23 23.46 -22.33
CA LEU A 138 28.28 22.35 -22.16
C LEU A 138 27.86 21.75 -23.51
N SER A 139 27.59 22.59 -24.52
CA SER A 139 27.28 22.12 -25.88
C SER A 139 28.46 21.37 -26.52
N GLY A 140 29.68 21.87 -26.35
CA GLY A 140 30.89 21.20 -26.83
C GLY A 140 31.10 19.85 -26.13
N LEU A 141 30.86 19.81 -24.82
CA LEU A 141 30.94 18.60 -24.01
C LEU A 141 29.90 17.56 -24.42
N GLN A 142 28.68 17.99 -24.73
CA GLN A 142 27.61 17.12 -25.24
C GLN A 142 28.03 16.43 -26.54
N GLN A 143 28.69 17.16 -27.45
CA GLN A 143 29.20 16.58 -28.69
C GLN A 143 30.30 15.54 -28.42
N LYS A 144 31.24 15.83 -27.50
CA LYS A 144 32.28 14.87 -27.10
C LYS A 144 31.68 13.58 -26.52
N MET A 145 30.61 13.68 -25.72
CA MET A 145 29.92 12.51 -25.15
C MET A 145 29.31 11.61 -26.23
N GLN A 146 28.87 12.17 -27.37
CA GLN A 146 28.30 11.38 -28.46
C GLN A 146 29.38 10.62 -29.25
N THR A 147 30.60 11.14 -29.28
CA THR A 147 31.73 10.53 -29.99
C THR A 147 32.60 9.62 -29.13
N ALA A 148 32.35 9.59 -27.82
CA ALA A 148 33.11 8.77 -26.89
C ALA A 148 32.87 7.28 -27.15
N THR A 149 33.94 6.53 -27.43
CA THR A 149 33.87 5.09 -27.74
C THR A 149 34.48 4.22 -26.63
N THR A 150 35.22 4.82 -25.69
CA THR A 150 35.89 4.10 -24.59
C THR A 150 35.35 4.51 -23.22
N SER A 151 35.43 3.59 -22.26
CA SER A 151 35.01 3.84 -20.87
C SER A 151 35.82 4.95 -20.20
N ASP A 152 37.12 5.05 -20.49
CA ASP A 152 37.99 6.08 -19.89
C ASP A 152 37.61 7.49 -20.37
N GLN A 153 37.29 7.64 -21.66
CA GLN A 153 36.77 8.90 -22.20
C GLN A 153 35.44 9.28 -21.55
N ALA A 154 34.55 8.30 -21.35
CA ALA A 154 33.26 8.54 -20.70
C ALA A 154 33.43 9.05 -19.25
N ILE A 155 34.36 8.48 -18.48
CA ILE A 155 34.65 8.90 -17.10
C ILE A 155 35.22 10.33 -17.08
N GLN A 156 36.14 10.66 -18.00
CA GLN A 156 36.71 12.00 -18.10
C GLN A 156 35.65 13.05 -18.43
N LEU A 157 34.79 12.77 -19.41
CA LEU A 157 33.70 13.66 -19.82
C LEU A 157 32.67 13.86 -18.71
N GLN A 158 32.36 12.79 -17.95
CA GLN A 158 31.51 12.90 -16.77
C GLN A 158 32.13 13.84 -15.74
N THR A 159 33.44 13.76 -15.51
CA THR A 159 34.16 14.64 -14.57
C THR A 159 34.14 16.10 -15.04
N GLU A 160 34.39 16.35 -16.33
CA GLU A 160 34.31 17.69 -16.95
C GLU A 160 32.91 18.29 -16.79
N LEU A 161 31.85 17.48 -16.95
CA LEU A 161 30.46 17.90 -16.76
C LEU A 161 30.17 18.34 -15.32
N PHE A 162 30.64 17.57 -14.34
CA PHE A 162 30.44 17.89 -12.93
C PHE A 162 31.16 19.18 -12.51
N GLN A 163 32.35 19.45 -13.07
CA GLN A 163 33.13 20.65 -12.77
C GLN A 163 32.57 21.91 -13.45
N LEU A 164 31.95 21.75 -14.61
CA LEU A 164 31.34 22.86 -15.34
C LEU A 164 30.15 23.46 -14.59
N ILE A 165 29.38 22.63 -13.88
CA ILE A 165 28.24 23.08 -13.10
C ILE A 165 28.73 23.69 -11.77
N PRO A 166 28.45 24.98 -11.49
CA PRO A 166 28.94 25.65 -10.30
C PRO A 166 28.37 25.03 -9.02
N MET A 167 29.13 25.10 -7.92
CA MET A 167 28.73 24.49 -6.64
C MET A 167 27.40 25.05 -6.11
N GLN A 168 27.09 26.32 -6.39
CA GLN A 168 25.82 26.96 -6.00
C GLN A 168 24.61 26.29 -6.66
N ALA A 169 24.75 25.86 -7.93
CA ALA A 169 23.71 25.13 -8.64
C ALA A 169 23.43 23.77 -7.99
N TRP A 170 24.49 23.02 -7.64
CA TRP A 170 24.37 21.74 -6.93
C TRP A 170 23.68 21.90 -5.59
N GLN A 171 24.04 22.93 -4.82
CA GLN A 171 23.42 23.24 -3.54
C GLN A 171 21.94 23.61 -3.70
N ALA A 172 21.61 24.48 -4.66
CA ALA A 172 20.21 24.86 -4.93
C ALA A 172 19.36 23.65 -5.34
N MET A 173 19.88 22.81 -6.23
CA MET A 173 19.22 21.55 -6.63
C MET A 173 19.07 20.59 -5.44
N ALA A 174 20.09 20.43 -4.60
CA ALA A 174 20.03 19.56 -3.43
C ALA A 174 18.99 20.04 -2.41
N ILE A 175 18.95 21.35 -2.11
CA ILE A 175 17.95 21.95 -1.23
C ILE A 175 16.54 21.72 -1.79
N TYR A 176 16.33 21.95 -3.09
CA TYR A 176 15.07 21.70 -3.75
C TYR A 176 14.63 20.23 -3.60
N LEU A 177 15.52 19.28 -3.90
CA LEU A 177 15.24 17.85 -3.79
C LEU A 177 14.92 17.44 -2.34
N LEU A 178 15.65 17.95 -1.36
CA LEU A 178 15.38 17.68 0.06
C LEU A 178 14.00 18.19 0.49
N ILE A 179 13.64 19.42 0.10
CA ILE A 179 12.32 19.99 0.39
C ILE A 179 11.22 19.17 -0.30
N MET A 180 11.39 18.87 -1.60
CA MET A 180 10.44 18.12 -2.40
C MET A 180 10.20 16.72 -1.82
N LEU A 181 11.27 15.97 -1.54
CA LEU A 181 11.19 14.64 -0.93
C LEU A 181 10.64 14.69 0.50
N GLY A 182 11.00 15.71 1.28
CA GLY A 182 10.48 15.93 2.63
C GLY A 182 8.97 16.15 2.64
N ILE A 183 8.45 16.99 1.73
CA ILE A 183 7.00 17.21 1.56
C ILE A 183 6.31 15.91 1.14
N GLN A 184 6.88 15.17 0.19
CA GLN A 184 6.33 13.87 -0.24
C GLN A 184 6.30 12.87 0.91
N ALA A 185 7.39 12.74 1.68
CA ALA A 185 7.46 11.86 2.84
C ALA A 185 6.39 12.22 3.88
N PHE A 186 6.23 13.50 4.18
CA PHE A 186 5.23 13.99 5.14
C PHE A 186 3.80 13.68 4.69
N LEU A 187 3.46 13.96 3.42
CA LEU A 187 2.13 13.68 2.87
C LEU A 187 1.83 12.18 2.85
N LEU A 188 2.82 11.36 2.49
CA LEU A 188 2.71 9.91 2.49
C LEU A 188 2.50 9.37 3.90
N ALA A 189 3.20 9.91 4.90
CA ALA A 189 3.04 9.50 6.29
C ALA A 189 1.68 9.91 6.88
N LYS A 190 1.22 11.14 6.60
CA LYS A 190 -0.02 11.69 7.17
C LYS A 190 -1.27 11.13 6.51
N THR A 191 -1.25 11.01 5.18
CA THR A 191 -2.44 10.75 4.34
C THR A 191 -2.29 9.57 3.38
N GLY A 192 -1.11 8.98 3.24
CA GLY A 192 -0.87 7.93 2.24
C GLY A 192 -0.86 8.47 0.80
N GLN A 193 -0.62 9.76 0.59
CA GLN A 193 -0.67 10.40 -0.73
C GLN A 193 0.64 11.10 -1.05
N SER A 194 1.09 10.98 -2.30
CA SER A 194 2.01 11.94 -2.90
C SER A 194 1.22 13.13 -3.43
N ILE A 195 1.91 14.16 -3.93
CA ILE A 195 1.28 15.35 -4.52
C ILE A 195 0.41 14.94 -5.71
N GLY A 196 0.93 14.12 -6.63
CA GLY A 196 0.19 13.61 -7.78
C GLY A 196 -1.01 12.76 -7.39
N LYS A 197 -0.87 11.89 -6.38
CA LYS A 197 -1.98 11.05 -5.88
C LYS A 197 -3.08 11.87 -5.22
N ARG A 198 -2.71 12.92 -4.49
CA ARG A 198 -3.66 13.86 -3.90
C ARG A 198 -4.46 14.58 -4.98
N LEU A 199 -3.81 14.99 -6.07
CA LEU A 199 -4.47 15.65 -7.20
C LEU A 199 -5.41 14.70 -7.97
N THR A 200 -5.06 13.41 -8.10
CA THR A 200 -5.93 12.42 -8.76
C THR A 200 -6.94 11.74 -7.83
N LYS A 201 -7.03 12.19 -6.56
CA LYS A 201 -7.94 11.67 -5.53
C LYS A 201 -7.78 10.16 -5.30
N ILE A 202 -6.54 9.71 -5.20
CA ILE A 202 -6.20 8.32 -4.86
C ILE A 202 -5.28 8.30 -3.64
N LYS A 203 -5.38 7.25 -2.82
CA LYS A 203 -4.57 7.09 -1.61
C LYS A 203 -4.00 5.70 -1.49
N ILE A 204 -2.84 5.61 -0.84
CA ILE A 204 -2.19 4.37 -0.48
C ILE A 204 -2.78 3.87 0.82
N VAL A 205 -3.10 2.58 0.85
CA VAL A 205 -3.53 1.87 2.05
C VAL A 205 -2.82 0.53 2.14
N ASP A 206 -2.86 -0.07 3.32
CA ASP A 206 -2.39 -1.43 3.53
C ASP A 206 -3.18 -2.40 2.66
N ALA A 207 -2.51 -3.39 2.09
CA ALA A 207 -3.14 -4.34 1.18
C ALA A 207 -4.24 -5.17 1.87
N GLU A 208 -4.06 -5.48 3.15
CA GLU A 208 -4.92 -6.37 3.92
C GLU A 208 -5.92 -5.57 4.77
N SER A 209 -5.43 -4.65 5.61
CA SER A 209 -6.30 -3.92 6.55
C SER A 209 -7.00 -2.70 5.95
N ASN A 210 -6.54 -2.20 4.80
CA ASN A 210 -6.94 -0.90 4.23
C ASN A 210 -6.65 0.32 5.12
N GLU A 211 -5.82 0.15 6.14
CA GLU A 211 -5.44 1.25 7.04
C GLU A 211 -4.21 2.01 6.53
N LYS A 212 -3.78 3.00 7.30
CA LYS A 212 -2.56 3.76 7.01
C LYS A 212 -1.33 2.85 7.12
N VAL A 213 -0.41 3.03 6.20
CA VAL A 213 0.82 2.24 6.12
C VAL A 213 1.96 3.03 6.77
N SER A 214 2.87 2.33 7.45
CA SER A 214 4.04 2.95 8.08
C SER A 214 4.95 3.68 7.08
N LEU A 215 5.56 4.77 7.52
CA LEU A 215 6.43 5.62 6.69
C LEU A 215 7.54 4.81 6.02
N MET A 216 8.19 3.87 6.74
CA MET A 216 9.24 3.02 6.19
C MET A 216 8.79 2.21 4.98
N ARG A 217 7.58 1.62 5.02
CA ARG A 217 7.05 0.85 3.89
C ARG A 217 6.66 1.77 2.73
N VAL A 218 6.03 2.91 3.02
CA VAL A 218 5.49 3.79 1.97
C VAL A 218 6.55 4.68 1.31
N PHE A 219 7.51 5.17 2.08
CA PHE A 219 8.51 6.11 1.59
C PHE A 219 9.81 5.38 1.23
N THR A 220 10.39 4.63 2.15
CA THR A 220 11.69 3.98 1.92
C THR A 220 11.57 2.83 0.91
N ILE A 221 10.77 1.81 1.21
CA ILE A 221 10.65 0.61 0.37
C ILE A 221 10.03 0.96 -0.98
N ARG A 222 8.96 1.76 -0.98
CA ARG A 222 8.23 2.07 -2.21
C ARG A 222 8.90 3.14 -3.07
N SER A 223 9.43 4.19 -2.46
CA SER A 223 9.88 5.39 -3.18
C SER A 223 11.40 5.41 -3.29
N ILE A 224 12.14 5.36 -2.18
CA ILE A 224 13.62 5.47 -2.21
C ILE A 224 14.26 4.29 -2.94
N ILE A 225 13.89 3.05 -2.61
CA ILE A 225 14.46 1.87 -3.29
C ILE A 225 14.17 1.91 -4.79
N PHE A 226 12.94 2.25 -5.17
CA PHE A 226 12.58 2.32 -6.59
C PHE A 226 13.19 3.52 -7.30
N ILE A 227 13.44 4.64 -6.62
CA ILE A 227 14.22 5.76 -7.20
C ILE A 227 15.63 5.28 -7.52
N ILE A 228 16.30 4.62 -6.58
CA ILE A 228 17.67 4.10 -6.79
C ILE A 228 17.70 3.04 -7.90
N LEU A 229 16.76 2.09 -7.87
CA LEU A 229 16.69 1.05 -8.90
C LEU A 229 16.39 1.62 -10.29
N ASN A 230 15.53 2.65 -10.39
CA ASN A 230 15.31 3.32 -11.66
C ASN A 230 16.54 4.13 -12.10
N MET A 231 17.26 4.78 -11.19
CA MET A 231 18.49 5.50 -11.55
C MET A 231 19.56 4.58 -12.16
N MET A 232 19.62 3.31 -11.73
CA MET A 232 20.62 2.34 -12.21
C MET A 232 20.16 1.51 -13.42
N PHE A 233 18.86 1.22 -13.54
CA PHE A 233 18.34 0.24 -14.51
C PHE A 233 17.12 0.73 -15.31
N MET A 234 16.97 2.04 -15.52
CA MET A 234 15.97 2.59 -16.44
C MET A 234 16.30 2.15 -17.88
N PRO A 235 15.31 1.69 -18.69
CA PRO A 235 13.86 1.66 -18.42
C PRO A 235 13.33 0.33 -17.85
N PHE A 236 14.15 -0.71 -17.71
CA PHE A 236 13.71 -2.07 -17.38
C PHE A 236 12.90 -2.15 -16.08
N ILE A 237 13.35 -1.48 -15.01
CA ILE A 237 12.64 -1.48 -13.72
C ILE A 237 11.28 -0.79 -13.80
N THR A 238 11.18 0.32 -14.54
CA THR A 238 9.90 1.01 -14.75
C THR A 238 8.92 0.12 -15.49
N ILE A 239 9.36 -0.55 -16.56
CA ILE A 239 8.51 -1.43 -17.37
C ILE A 239 8.01 -2.61 -16.52
N LEU A 240 8.91 -3.26 -15.78
CA LEU A 240 8.54 -4.36 -14.88
C LEU A 240 7.54 -3.89 -13.81
N ASP A 241 7.80 -2.75 -13.17
CA ASP A 241 6.94 -2.22 -12.12
C ASP A 241 5.51 -1.95 -12.61
N TYR A 242 5.37 -1.32 -13.78
CA TYR A 242 4.08 -1.09 -14.41
C TYR A 242 3.41 -2.37 -14.92
N GLY A 243 4.18 -3.33 -15.42
CA GLY A 243 3.68 -4.62 -15.88
C GLY A 243 2.88 -5.35 -14.80
N PHE A 244 3.38 -5.36 -13.57
CA PHE A 244 2.67 -5.98 -12.42
C PHE A 244 1.34 -5.28 -12.10
N ALA A 245 1.19 -3.99 -12.42
CA ALA A 245 -0.02 -3.23 -12.16
C ALA A 245 -1.23 -3.65 -13.03
N PHE A 246 -1.02 -4.42 -14.11
CA PHE A 246 -2.12 -4.95 -14.94
C PHE A 246 -2.79 -6.20 -14.37
N GLY A 247 -2.26 -6.80 -13.30
CA GLY A 247 -2.87 -7.95 -12.64
C GLY A 247 -4.21 -7.63 -11.97
N ALA A 248 -4.99 -8.67 -11.61
CA ALA A 248 -6.31 -8.53 -10.99
C ALA A 248 -6.31 -7.69 -9.69
N LYS A 249 -5.20 -7.70 -8.94
CA LYS A 249 -5.03 -6.90 -7.71
C LYS A 249 -4.62 -5.44 -7.97
N ARG A 250 -4.29 -5.09 -9.22
CA ARG A 250 -3.80 -3.76 -9.66
C ARG A 250 -2.67 -3.23 -8.76
N GLN A 251 -1.71 -4.09 -8.43
CA GLN A 251 -0.56 -3.76 -7.58
C GLN A 251 0.69 -3.74 -8.44
N ALA A 252 1.37 -2.59 -8.49
CA ALA A 252 2.71 -2.50 -9.09
C ALA A 252 3.73 -3.33 -8.30
N LEU A 253 4.93 -3.54 -8.85
CA LEU A 253 5.98 -4.29 -8.16
C LEU A 253 6.34 -3.63 -6.81
N HIS A 254 6.46 -2.30 -6.79
CA HIS A 254 6.71 -1.55 -5.56
C HIS A 254 5.57 -1.65 -4.55
N ASP A 255 4.32 -1.74 -5.02
CA ASP A 255 3.14 -1.89 -4.16
C ASP A 255 3.18 -3.25 -3.47
N LYS A 256 3.52 -4.32 -4.23
CA LYS A 256 3.63 -5.69 -3.74
C LYS A 256 4.75 -5.82 -2.71
N LEU A 257 5.92 -5.25 -2.98
CA LEU A 257 7.06 -5.27 -2.06
C LEU A 257 6.74 -4.54 -0.74
N ALA A 258 6.03 -3.41 -0.82
CA ALA A 258 5.62 -2.65 0.35
C ALA A 258 4.35 -3.20 1.05
N LYS A 259 3.73 -4.28 0.54
CA LYS A 259 2.43 -4.82 0.98
C LYS A 259 1.33 -3.75 1.02
N THR A 260 1.21 -2.98 -0.05
CA THR A 260 0.26 -1.86 -0.14
C THR A 260 -0.61 -1.96 -1.39
N LYS A 261 -1.69 -1.19 -1.42
CA LYS A 261 -2.51 -0.98 -2.62
C LYS A 261 -2.96 0.48 -2.71
N VAL A 262 -3.39 0.90 -3.89
CA VAL A 262 -3.91 2.25 -4.10
C VAL A 262 -5.42 2.17 -4.37
N VAL A 263 -6.18 2.89 -3.55
CA VAL A 263 -7.64 2.96 -3.60
C VAL A 263 -8.08 4.38 -3.95
N LYS A 264 -9.28 4.53 -4.50
CA LYS A 264 -9.90 5.86 -4.67
C LYS A 264 -10.18 6.48 -3.30
N GLN A 265 -10.09 7.80 -3.24
CA GLN A 265 -10.45 8.61 -2.08
C GLN A 265 -11.89 9.09 -2.18
#